data_AF-A0A349JN29-F1
#
_entry.id   AF-A0A349JN29-F1
#
_cell.length_a   1.000
_cell.length_b   1.000
_cell.length_c   1.000
_cell.angle_alpha   90.00
_cell.angle_beta   90.00
_cell.angle_gamma   90.00
#
_symmetry.space_group_name_H-M   'P 1'
#
loop_
_entity.id
_entity.type
_entity.pdbx_description
1 polymer ?
#
loop_
_entity_poly.entity_id
_entity_poly.type
_entity_poly.pdbx_seq_one_letter_code
_entity_poly.pdbx_strand_id
1 'polypeptide(L)'
;MGQISETSRFQGRVVKILSDKRGGFIAPDDQSDNLYFIASQFDCDKFDTLKPGDVVTFTVGKGKDGTLCFANKVELVSAEKTNNNYTTETRFSGHVKKVFPNRQSGYITLEGSTQDLCFIAKQVEENKFETLQVGDAVTFTIGESQDGKKFANKIQLIDVEQIEPNDYPAESIPTPITCDELKNQIIEQFKRIVNTTNSSEFEDLVFLLLRTLGIHSLYQYDKRNQAGRADGFFIIGNLAVMYDCTLRPDFEKYKKDQIENYINKLEQAHLTFEIRASEGAKRKKTLRIDGKSKQVWIITTDQTREISDYGNIKVKEVSVNHLIWLLQEKLNRDVIEEDDLALNLLSRIEKVIPG
;
A
#
# COMPACT_ATOMS: atom_id res chain seq x y z
N MET A 1 -26.27 -17.83 2.45
CA MET A 1 -26.83 -16.48 2.22
C MET A 1 -25.95 -15.51 2.99
N GLY A 2 -25.19 -14.67 2.29
CA GLY A 2 -24.42 -13.59 2.88
C GLY A 2 -24.62 -12.35 2.01
N GLN A 3 -25.45 -11.43 2.49
CA GLN A 3 -25.62 -10.10 1.90
C GLN A 3 -24.30 -9.34 2.03
N ILE A 4 -23.71 -8.99 0.88
CA ILE A 4 -22.69 -7.95 0.80
C ILE A 4 -23.44 -6.64 0.57
N SER A 5 -23.08 -5.61 1.33
CA SER A 5 -23.69 -4.28 1.30
C SER A 5 -23.62 -3.65 -0.10
N GLU A 6 -24.77 -3.15 -0.56
CA GLU A 6 -25.00 -2.56 -1.89
C GLU A 6 -24.51 -1.09 -2.06
N THR A 7 -23.59 -0.56 -1.26
CA THR A 7 -23.46 0.91 -1.13
C THR A 7 -22.23 1.61 -1.71
N SER A 8 -21.28 0.93 -2.36
CA SER A 8 -20.19 1.61 -3.07
C SER A 8 -20.47 1.72 -4.56
N ARG A 9 -20.83 2.91 -5.04
CA ARG A 9 -20.91 3.23 -6.46
C ARG A 9 -19.55 3.72 -6.95
N PHE A 10 -19.13 3.19 -8.09
CA PHE A 10 -17.89 3.52 -8.77
C PHE A 10 -18.20 4.29 -10.03
N GLN A 11 -17.22 5.07 -10.52
CA GLN A 11 -17.32 5.83 -11.75
C GLN A 11 -16.33 5.29 -12.78
N GLY A 12 -16.69 5.41 -14.04
CA GLY A 12 -15.81 5.07 -15.14
C GLY A 12 -16.35 5.54 -16.48
N ARG A 13 -15.62 5.23 -17.54
CA ARG A 13 -15.95 5.64 -18.90
C ARG A 13 -16.23 4.44 -19.78
N VAL A 14 -17.26 4.54 -20.61
CA VAL A 14 -17.55 3.51 -21.61
C VAL A 14 -16.43 3.52 -22.64
N VAL A 15 -15.65 2.44 -22.73
CA VAL A 15 -14.53 2.33 -23.67
C VAL A 15 -15.00 1.77 -25.00
N LYS A 16 -15.98 0.86 -24.96
CA LYS A 16 -16.45 0.15 -26.15
C LYS A 16 -17.88 -0.34 -25.97
N ILE A 17 -18.68 -0.21 -27.03
CA ILE A 17 -20.04 -0.76 -27.12
C ILE A 17 -20.04 -1.87 -28.16
N LEU A 18 -20.67 -2.99 -27.80
CA LEU A 18 -20.88 -4.16 -28.63
C LEU A 18 -22.37 -4.25 -28.94
N SER A 19 -22.81 -3.52 -29.97
CA SER A 19 -24.23 -3.39 -30.35
C SER A 19 -24.86 -4.74 -30.71
N ASP A 20 -24.09 -5.66 -31.30
CA ASP A 20 -24.47 -7.03 -31.66
C ASP A 20 -24.76 -7.91 -30.44
N LYS A 21 -24.06 -7.67 -29.33
CA LYS A 21 -24.19 -8.42 -28.07
C LYS A 21 -25.00 -7.70 -26.99
N ARG A 22 -25.54 -6.51 -27.32
CA ARG A 22 -26.19 -5.59 -26.38
C ARG A 22 -25.40 -5.47 -25.06
N GLY A 23 -24.11 -5.16 -25.16
CA GLY A 23 -23.21 -5.00 -24.02
C GLY A 23 -22.04 -4.08 -24.31
N GLY A 24 -21.13 -3.90 -23.36
CA GLY A 24 -19.99 -3.00 -23.51
C GLY A 24 -18.94 -3.16 -22.41
N PHE A 25 -17.91 -2.31 -22.48
CA PHE A 25 -16.83 -2.26 -21.49
C PHE A 25 -16.71 -0.87 -20.89
N ILE A 26 -16.49 -0.81 -19.58
CA ILE A 26 -16.23 0.40 -18.82
C ILE A 26 -14.80 0.34 -18.29
N ALA A 27 -14.03 1.41 -18.47
CA ALA A 27 -12.77 1.63 -17.77
C ALA A 27 -13.08 2.35 -16.45
N PRO A 28 -12.86 1.71 -15.29
CA PRO A 28 -13.03 2.36 -13.99
C PRO A 28 -11.99 3.47 -13.77
N ASP A 29 -12.38 4.54 -13.07
CA ASP A 29 -11.49 5.68 -12.78
C ASP A 29 -10.36 5.32 -11.78
N ASP A 30 -10.49 4.21 -11.04
CA ASP A 30 -9.48 3.68 -10.11
C ASP A 30 -8.36 2.88 -10.81
N GLN A 31 -8.33 2.88 -12.14
CA GLN A 31 -7.36 2.18 -12.99
C GLN A 31 -7.38 0.65 -12.87
N SER A 32 -8.45 0.07 -12.33
CA SER A 32 -8.68 -1.38 -12.39
C SER A 32 -9.02 -1.86 -13.81
N ASP A 33 -9.01 -3.19 -14.00
CA ASP A 33 -9.28 -3.80 -15.31
C ASP A 33 -10.67 -3.39 -15.85
N ASN A 34 -10.77 -3.26 -17.18
CA ASN A 34 -12.02 -2.92 -17.85
C ASN A 34 -13.14 -3.91 -17.49
N LEU A 35 -14.26 -3.38 -17.00
CA LEU A 35 -15.40 -4.16 -16.57
C LEU A 35 -16.41 -4.32 -17.69
N TYR A 36 -16.86 -5.55 -17.91
CA TYR A 36 -17.92 -5.85 -18.87
C TYR A 36 -19.30 -5.54 -18.26
N PHE A 37 -20.19 -4.96 -19.07
CA PHE A 37 -21.60 -4.76 -18.73
C PHE A 37 -22.51 -5.22 -19.86
N ILE A 38 -23.75 -5.55 -19.51
CA ILE A 38 -24.81 -5.93 -20.46
C ILE A 38 -25.96 -4.93 -20.39
N ALA A 39 -26.67 -4.73 -21.49
CA ALA A 39 -27.73 -3.72 -21.60
C ALA A 39 -28.85 -3.88 -20.57
N SER A 40 -29.10 -5.10 -20.07
CA SER A 40 -30.09 -5.36 -19.02
C SER A 40 -29.68 -4.83 -17.63
N GLN A 41 -28.43 -4.40 -17.47
CA GLN A 41 -27.92 -3.72 -16.25
C GLN A 41 -27.98 -2.19 -16.39
N PHE A 42 -28.56 -1.69 -17.48
CA PHE A 42 -28.79 -0.29 -17.81
C PHE A 42 -30.31 -0.07 -17.92
N ASP A 43 -30.80 1.13 -17.59
CA ASP A 43 -32.21 1.46 -17.84
C ASP A 43 -32.53 1.25 -19.32
N CYS A 44 -33.50 0.39 -19.59
CA CYS A 44 -33.77 -0.25 -20.89
C CYS A 44 -33.93 0.74 -22.07
N ASP A 45 -34.31 1.98 -21.78
CA ASP A 45 -34.64 3.01 -22.76
C ASP A 45 -33.47 3.96 -23.07
N LYS A 46 -32.29 3.76 -22.45
CA LYS A 46 -31.11 4.63 -22.61
C LYS A 46 -29.88 3.90 -23.14
N PHE A 47 -29.93 2.58 -23.35
CA PHE A 47 -28.76 1.84 -23.85
C PHE A 47 -28.35 2.30 -25.25
N ASP A 48 -29.33 2.60 -26.10
CA ASP A 48 -29.08 3.00 -27.49
C ASP A 48 -28.54 4.43 -27.62
N THR A 49 -28.48 5.20 -26.51
CA THR A 49 -27.89 6.55 -26.47
C THR A 49 -26.48 6.58 -25.89
N LEU A 50 -25.99 5.46 -25.34
CA LEU A 50 -24.61 5.31 -24.88
C LEU A 50 -23.64 5.39 -26.06
N LYS A 51 -22.52 6.08 -25.85
CA LYS A 51 -21.38 6.13 -26.79
C LYS A 51 -20.05 5.95 -26.05
N PRO A 52 -19.00 5.46 -26.73
CA PRO A 52 -17.66 5.46 -26.16
C PRO A 52 -17.27 6.86 -25.67
N GLY A 53 -16.76 6.96 -24.45
CA GLY A 53 -16.40 8.19 -23.75
C GLY A 53 -17.41 8.66 -22.71
N ASP A 54 -18.65 8.15 -22.73
CA ASP A 54 -19.69 8.52 -21.76
C ASP A 54 -19.30 8.13 -20.34
N VAL A 55 -19.59 9.05 -19.40
CA VAL A 55 -19.37 8.83 -17.97
C VAL A 55 -20.57 8.11 -17.38
N VAL A 56 -20.28 7.01 -16.71
CA VAL A 56 -21.30 6.18 -16.06
C VAL A 56 -20.90 5.92 -14.62
N THR A 57 -21.91 5.76 -13.76
CA THR A 57 -21.71 5.19 -12.42
C THR A 57 -22.25 3.78 -12.38
N PHE A 58 -21.61 2.89 -11.62
CA PHE A 58 -21.95 1.48 -11.58
C PHE A 58 -21.57 0.86 -10.23
N THR A 59 -22.05 -0.35 -9.98
CA THR A 59 -21.56 -1.20 -8.88
C THR A 59 -20.83 -2.41 -9.44
N VAL A 60 -19.86 -2.93 -8.72
CA VAL A 60 -19.09 -4.11 -9.16
C VAL A 60 -19.72 -5.38 -8.60
N GLY A 61 -20.11 -6.30 -9.48
CA GLY A 61 -20.57 -7.64 -9.12
C GLY A 61 -19.58 -8.73 -9.53
N LYS A 62 -19.66 -9.89 -8.87
CA LYS A 62 -18.86 -11.08 -9.18
C LYS A 62 -19.70 -12.15 -9.87
N GLY A 63 -19.11 -12.88 -10.82
CA GLY A 63 -19.72 -14.04 -11.47
C GLY A 63 -19.94 -15.24 -10.55
N LYS A 64 -20.71 -16.23 -11.05
CA LYS A 64 -21.09 -17.44 -10.30
C LYS A 64 -19.90 -18.27 -9.80
N ASP A 65 -18.73 -18.07 -10.39
CA ASP A 65 -17.44 -18.70 -10.12
C ASP A 65 -16.42 -17.75 -9.47
N GLY A 66 -16.82 -16.52 -9.11
CA GLY A 66 -16.00 -15.55 -8.39
C GLY A 66 -14.82 -14.95 -9.17
N THR A 67 -14.64 -15.32 -10.45
CA THR A 67 -13.43 -15.01 -11.22
C THR A 67 -13.61 -13.84 -12.19
N LEU A 68 -14.85 -13.53 -12.59
CA LEU A 68 -15.18 -12.41 -13.48
C LEU A 68 -15.91 -11.31 -12.72
N CYS A 69 -15.41 -10.08 -12.83
CA CYS A 69 -16.05 -8.87 -12.30
C CYS A 69 -16.84 -8.19 -13.42
N PHE A 70 -18.09 -7.83 -13.15
CA PHE A 70 -18.99 -7.14 -14.08
C PHE A 70 -19.48 -5.83 -13.48
N ALA A 71 -19.76 -4.85 -14.33
CA ALA A 71 -20.44 -3.64 -13.91
C ALA A 71 -21.97 -3.86 -13.94
N ASN A 72 -22.59 -3.65 -12.79
CA ASN A 72 -24.02 -3.76 -12.53
C ASN A 72 -24.62 -2.38 -12.23
N LYS A 73 -25.95 -2.24 -12.36
CA LYS A 73 -26.69 -1.00 -12.07
C LYS A 73 -26.01 0.24 -12.69
N VAL A 74 -25.64 0.11 -13.96
CA VAL A 74 -24.89 1.12 -14.71
C VAL A 74 -25.85 2.25 -15.07
N GLU A 75 -25.53 3.47 -14.68
CA GLU A 75 -26.36 4.65 -14.89
C GLU A 75 -25.58 5.72 -15.63
N LEU A 76 -26.15 6.24 -16.73
CA LEU A 76 -25.61 7.39 -17.44
C LEU A 76 -25.69 8.63 -16.54
N VAL A 77 -24.56 9.30 -16.35
CA VAL A 77 -24.57 10.60 -15.68
C VAL A 77 -25.07 11.65 -16.69
N SER A 78 -26.39 11.85 -16.74
CA SER A 78 -26.99 12.88 -17.60
C SER A 78 -26.72 14.28 -17.06
N ALA A 79 -26.36 15.22 -17.96
CA ALA A 79 -26.00 16.60 -17.66
C ALA A 79 -27.08 17.48 -17.00
N GLU A 80 -28.26 16.95 -16.68
CA GLU A 80 -29.39 17.73 -16.12
C GLU A 80 -29.56 17.59 -14.59
N LYS A 81 -28.66 16.88 -13.90
CA LYS A 81 -28.54 16.93 -12.43
C LYS A 81 -27.21 17.55 -11.99
N THR A 82 -26.80 18.60 -12.67
CA THR A 82 -25.58 19.37 -12.37
C THR A 82 -25.91 20.86 -12.33
N ASN A 83 -26.61 21.28 -11.28
CA ASN A 83 -26.31 22.57 -10.69
C ASN A 83 -25.02 22.40 -9.87
N ASN A 84 -23.91 22.29 -10.58
CA ASN A 84 -22.56 22.67 -10.15
C ASN A 84 -21.65 22.44 -11.35
N ASN A 85 -21.21 23.57 -11.92
CA ASN A 85 -20.39 23.69 -13.11
C ASN A 85 -19.02 23.04 -12.92
N TYR A 86 -18.73 21.90 -13.55
CA TYR A 86 -17.36 21.55 -13.99
C TYR A 86 -17.42 20.62 -15.21
N THR A 87 -17.02 21.14 -16.36
CA THR A 87 -16.55 20.34 -17.50
C THR A 87 -15.17 19.80 -17.12
N THR A 88 -15.07 18.53 -16.71
CA THR A 88 -13.80 17.96 -16.22
C THR A 88 -12.94 17.42 -17.35
N GLU A 89 -12.07 18.28 -17.89
CA GLU A 89 -10.89 17.87 -18.64
C GLU A 89 -9.91 17.12 -17.70
N THR A 90 -9.20 16.10 -18.21
CA THR A 90 -8.18 15.37 -17.43
C THR A 90 -7.02 16.31 -17.10
N ARG A 91 -6.94 16.72 -15.82
CA ARG A 91 -5.86 17.55 -15.28
C ARG A 91 -4.83 16.68 -14.55
N PHE A 92 -3.58 17.06 -14.67
CA PHE A 92 -2.40 16.48 -14.04
C PHE A 92 -1.85 17.46 -13.01
N SER A 93 -1.18 16.96 -11.98
CA SER A 93 -0.51 17.75 -10.95
C SER A 93 1.00 17.80 -11.16
N GLY A 94 1.63 18.86 -10.67
CA GLY A 94 3.07 19.02 -10.71
C GLY A 94 3.54 20.27 -9.98
N HIS A 95 4.83 20.55 -10.09
CA HIS A 95 5.43 21.75 -9.52
C HIS A 95 6.20 22.56 -10.56
N VAL A 96 6.16 23.88 -10.42
CA VAL A 96 6.91 24.79 -11.28
C VAL A 96 8.41 24.61 -11.01
N LYS A 97 9.13 24.13 -12.02
CA LYS A 97 10.58 23.89 -11.93
C LYS A 97 11.39 25.14 -12.24
N LYS A 98 10.96 25.92 -13.24
CA LYS A 98 11.67 27.13 -13.70
C LYS A 98 10.74 28.08 -14.44
N VAL A 99 10.95 29.37 -14.25
CA VAL A 99 10.22 30.45 -14.93
C VAL A 99 11.21 31.37 -15.64
N PHE A 100 10.89 31.78 -16.86
CA PHE A 100 11.65 32.74 -17.66
C PHE A 100 10.77 33.96 -17.98
N PRO A 101 10.71 34.99 -17.11
CA PRO A 101 9.86 36.16 -17.31
C PRO A 101 10.11 36.85 -18.66
N ASN A 102 11.39 37.05 -19.04
CA ASN A 102 11.79 37.68 -20.29
C ASN A 102 11.34 36.92 -21.55
N ARG A 103 11.11 35.60 -21.43
CA ARG A 103 10.68 34.73 -22.53
C ARG A 103 9.22 34.29 -22.39
N GLN A 104 8.49 34.82 -21.40
CA GLN A 104 7.12 34.45 -21.08
C GLN A 104 6.88 32.93 -21.14
N SER A 105 7.78 32.14 -20.54
CA SER A 105 7.75 30.67 -20.61
C SER A 105 8.39 30.03 -19.37
N GLY A 106 8.20 28.73 -19.20
CA GLY A 106 8.75 27.98 -18.08
C GLY A 106 8.70 26.46 -18.26
N TYR A 107 9.08 25.74 -17.21
CA TYR A 107 9.02 24.28 -17.11
C TYR A 107 8.30 23.84 -15.84
N ILE A 108 7.47 22.80 -15.96
CA ILE A 108 6.79 22.11 -14.86
C ILE A 108 7.29 20.66 -14.81
N THR A 109 7.59 20.18 -13.61
CA THR A 109 7.83 18.74 -13.39
C THR A 109 6.50 18.07 -13.10
N LEU A 110 6.17 17.03 -13.87
CA LEU A 110 4.98 16.21 -13.63
C LEU A 110 5.17 15.34 -12.37
N GLU A 111 4.15 15.28 -11.52
CA GLU A 111 4.19 14.44 -10.33
C GLU A 111 4.30 12.94 -10.70
N GLY A 112 5.21 12.22 -10.05
CA GLY A 112 5.50 10.81 -10.35
C GLY A 112 6.34 10.58 -11.62
N SER A 113 6.88 11.63 -12.25
CA SER A 113 7.73 11.53 -13.43
C SER A 113 9.02 12.35 -13.30
N THR A 114 10.06 11.97 -14.04
CA THR A 114 11.30 12.76 -14.20
C THR A 114 11.27 13.67 -15.43
N GLN A 115 10.16 13.66 -16.19
CA GLN A 115 10.00 14.45 -17.40
C GLN A 115 9.50 15.87 -17.10
N ASP A 116 10.18 16.85 -17.67
CA ASP A 116 9.78 18.25 -17.62
C ASP A 116 8.89 18.59 -18.83
N LEU A 117 7.81 19.32 -18.58
CA LEU A 117 6.93 19.85 -19.63
C LEU A 117 7.15 21.36 -19.76
N CYS A 118 7.35 21.83 -20.99
CA CYS A 118 7.43 23.26 -21.23
C CYS A 118 6.03 23.89 -21.23
N PHE A 119 5.96 25.17 -20.86
CA PHE A 119 4.76 25.98 -20.99
C PHE A 119 5.10 27.42 -21.40
N ILE A 120 4.10 28.12 -21.93
CA ILE A 120 4.17 29.56 -22.25
C ILE A 120 3.14 30.31 -21.42
N ALA A 121 3.36 31.60 -21.17
CA ALA A 121 2.55 32.42 -20.27
C ALA A 121 1.05 32.38 -20.61
N LYS A 122 0.71 32.30 -21.90
CA LYS A 122 -0.67 32.19 -22.40
C LYS A 122 -1.41 30.92 -21.94
N GLN A 123 -0.68 29.91 -21.47
CA GLN A 123 -1.24 28.67 -20.96
C GLN A 123 -1.48 28.72 -19.46
N VAL A 124 -0.97 29.73 -18.75
CA VAL A 124 -1.28 29.98 -17.34
C VAL A 124 -2.58 30.77 -17.28
N GLU A 125 -3.39 30.48 -16.27
CA GLU A 125 -4.60 31.23 -15.96
C GLU A 125 -4.36 32.75 -16.02
N GLU A 126 -5.34 33.47 -16.55
CA GLU A 126 -5.21 34.88 -16.92
C GLU A 126 -4.69 35.73 -15.76
N ASN A 127 -3.67 36.53 -16.02
CA ASN A 127 -2.97 37.39 -15.04
C ASN A 127 -2.22 36.68 -13.90
N LYS A 128 -2.07 35.35 -13.93
CA LYS A 128 -1.31 34.60 -12.89
C LYS A 128 0.11 34.18 -13.31
N PHE A 129 0.54 34.47 -14.54
CA PHE A 129 1.93 34.16 -14.95
C PHE A 129 2.96 34.98 -14.16
N GLU A 130 2.67 36.25 -13.87
CA GLU A 130 3.57 37.15 -13.16
C GLU A 130 3.72 36.80 -11.67
N THR A 131 2.76 36.05 -11.11
CA THR A 131 2.77 35.59 -9.72
C THR A 131 3.41 34.22 -9.55
N LEU A 132 3.71 33.52 -10.65
CA LEU A 132 4.18 32.14 -10.65
C LEU A 132 5.66 32.06 -10.22
N GLN A 133 5.94 31.27 -9.18
CA GLN A 133 7.26 31.09 -8.59
C GLN A 133 7.76 29.65 -8.74
N VAL A 134 9.09 29.48 -8.64
CA VAL A 134 9.69 28.14 -8.61
C VAL A 134 9.25 27.43 -7.33
N GLY A 135 8.68 26.24 -7.47
CA GLY A 135 8.15 25.44 -6.36
C GLY A 135 6.62 25.43 -6.26
N ASP A 136 5.91 26.33 -6.94
CA ASP A 136 4.44 26.40 -6.87
C ASP A 136 3.80 25.09 -7.34
N ALA A 137 2.82 24.63 -6.57
CA ALA A 137 1.97 23.50 -6.95
C ALA A 137 0.96 23.95 -8.00
N VAL A 138 0.83 23.17 -9.08
CA VAL A 138 -0.03 23.51 -10.22
C VAL A 138 -0.81 22.29 -10.68
N THR A 139 -2.01 22.53 -11.20
CA THR A 139 -2.69 21.58 -12.07
C THR A 139 -2.63 22.06 -13.52
N PHE A 140 -2.61 21.14 -14.48
CA PHE A 140 -2.52 21.46 -15.90
C PHE A 140 -3.02 20.31 -16.77
N THR A 141 -3.31 20.54 -18.04
CA THR A 141 -3.55 19.49 -19.04
C THR A 141 -2.30 19.30 -19.89
N ILE A 142 -2.11 18.11 -20.47
CA ILE A 142 -0.99 17.84 -21.38
C ILE A 142 -1.48 17.98 -22.82
N GLY A 143 -0.90 18.91 -23.57
CA GLY A 143 -1.07 19.01 -25.02
C GLY A 143 0.12 18.42 -25.78
N GLU A 144 -0.08 18.16 -27.07
CA GLU A 144 0.94 17.65 -27.98
C GLU A 144 0.99 18.53 -29.24
N SER A 145 2.19 18.96 -29.62
CA SER A 145 2.40 19.80 -30.82
C SER A 145 2.32 18.94 -32.09
N GLN A 146 2.19 19.57 -33.25
CA GLN A 146 2.24 18.86 -34.54
C GLN A 146 3.51 18.03 -34.74
N ASP A 147 4.62 18.41 -34.08
CA ASP A 147 5.90 17.69 -34.10
C ASP A 147 6.04 16.63 -32.98
N GLY A 148 4.95 16.29 -32.28
CA GLY A 148 4.92 15.26 -31.23
C GLY A 148 5.49 15.68 -29.85
N LYS A 149 5.93 16.94 -29.70
CA LYS A 149 6.39 17.45 -28.40
C LYS A 149 5.24 17.72 -27.45
N LYS A 150 5.35 17.22 -26.23
CA LYS A 150 4.37 17.43 -25.15
C LYS A 150 4.62 18.73 -24.40
N PHE A 151 3.56 19.43 -24.02
CA PHE A 151 3.60 20.69 -23.30
C PHE A 151 2.43 20.82 -22.31
N ALA A 152 2.61 21.64 -21.29
CA ALA A 152 1.57 21.89 -20.28
C ALA A 152 0.65 23.04 -20.73
N ASN A 153 -0.66 22.81 -20.62
CA ASN A 153 -1.74 23.71 -21.01
C ASN A 153 -2.70 23.96 -19.85
N LYS A 154 -3.46 25.07 -19.94
CA LYS A 154 -4.51 25.41 -18.97
C LYS A 154 -4.03 25.28 -17.51
N ILE A 155 -2.82 25.78 -17.24
CA ILE A 155 -2.13 25.72 -15.97
C ILE A 155 -2.88 26.60 -14.97
N GLN A 156 -3.31 25.99 -13.88
CA GLN A 156 -3.92 26.67 -12.75
C GLN A 156 -2.99 26.47 -11.56
N LEU A 157 -2.64 27.56 -10.89
CA LEU A 157 -2.01 27.43 -9.58
C LEU A 157 -2.99 26.71 -8.67
N ILE A 158 -2.48 25.69 -7.99
CA ILE A 158 -3.15 25.20 -6.80
C ILE A 158 -2.84 26.29 -5.78
N ASP A 159 -3.80 27.19 -5.58
CA ASP A 159 -3.83 27.94 -4.34
C ASP A 159 -3.88 26.85 -3.27
N VAL A 160 -2.73 26.59 -2.66
CA VAL A 160 -2.71 25.87 -1.40
C VAL A 160 -3.46 26.84 -0.52
N GLU A 161 -4.77 26.65 -0.41
CA GLU A 161 -5.52 27.15 0.73
C GLU A 161 -4.62 26.75 1.89
N GLN A 162 -4.00 27.75 2.52
CA GLN A 162 -3.66 27.60 3.92
C GLN A 162 -4.92 26.97 4.48
N ILE A 163 -4.77 25.82 5.12
CA ILE A 163 -5.89 25.18 5.80
C ILE A 163 -6.38 26.24 6.78
N GLU A 164 -7.33 27.07 6.35
CA GLU A 164 -8.21 27.83 7.17
C GLU A 164 -8.78 26.73 8.06
N PRO A 165 -8.56 26.79 9.38
CA PRO A 165 -9.01 25.75 10.28
C PRO A 165 -10.48 25.56 9.97
N ASN A 166 -10.80 24.39 9.37
CA ASN A 166 -12.16 24.04 8.97
C ASN A 166 -13.10 24.54 10.07
N ASP A 167 -14.22 25.16 9.67
CA ASP A 167 -15.42 25.23 10.51
C ASP A 167 -15.86 23.78 10.78
N TYR A 168 -15.12 23.11 11.67
CA TYR A 168 -15.61 21.96 12.37
C TYR A 168 -16.89 22.45 13.04
N PRO A 169 -18.04 21.77 12.87
CA PRO A 169 -19.12 21.97 13.82
C PRO A 169 -18.51 21.89 15.22
N ALA A 170 -18.96 22.71 16.15
CA ALA A 170 -18.44 22.79 17.53
C ALA A 170 -18.64 21.49 18.35
N GLU A 171 -18.61 20.33 17.70
CA GLU A 171 -18.24 19.05 18.29
C GLU A 171 -16.74 19.09 18.60
N SER A 172 -16.44 19.42 19.86
CA SER A 172 -15.16 19.27 20.56
C SER A 172 -13.93 19.13 19.64
N ILE A 173 -13.16 20.21 19.47
CA ILE A 173 -11.78 20.12 18.98
C ILE A 173 -11.13 18.92 19.69
N PRO A 174 -10.70 17.88 18.96
CA PRO A 174 -10.07 16.73 19.58
C PRO A 174 -8.93 17.25 20.45
N THR A 175 -8.98 16.91 21.74
CA THR A 175 -7.90 17.30 22.65
C THR A 175 -6.56 16.89 22.05
N PRO A 176 -5.55 17.77 22.05
CA PRO A 176 -4.24 17.44 21.52
C PRO A 176 -3.73 16.13 22.11
N ILE A 177 -3.37 15.17 21.25
CA ILE A 177 -2.80 13.90 21.69
C ILE A 177 -1.38 14.13 22.20
N THR A 178 -1.05 13.58 23.37
CA THR A 178 0.33 13.61 23.87
C THR A 178 1.15 12.49 23.23
N CYS A 179 2.48 12.62 23.26
CA CYS A 179 3.36 11.56 22.75
C CYS A 179 3.13 10.23 23.51
N ASP A 180 2.97 10.28 24.83
CA ASP A 180 2.73 9.10 25.65
C ASP A 180 1.38 8.45 25.36
N GLU A 181 0.34 9.26 25.14
CA GLU A 181 -0.97 8.76 24.75
C GLU A 181 -0.89 8.03 23.40
N LEU A 182 -0.20 8.61 22.41
CA LEU A 182 -0.02 7.98 21.11
C LEU A 182 0.80 6.68 21.22
N LYS A 183 1.88 6.66 22.01
CA LYS A 183 2.66 5.43 22.26
C LYS A 183 1.78 4.33 22.84
N ASN A 184 0.98 4.65 23.85
CA ASN A 184 0.06 3.71 24.48
C ASN A 184 -0.98 3.21 23.48
N GLN A 185 -1.59 4.09 22.69
CA GLN A 185 -2.56 3.71 21.66
C GLN A 185 -1.96 2.75 20.62
N ILE A 186 -0.72 2.99 20.18
CA ILE A 186 -0.01 2.09 19.25
C ILE A 186 0.16 0.70 19.89
N ILE A 187 0.66 0.63 21.13
CA ILE A 187 0.87 -0.63 21.83
C ILE A 187 -0.45 -1.39 22.04
N GLU A 188 -1.52 -0.69 22.42
CA GLU A 188 -2.84 -1.29 22.59
C GLU A 188 -3.41 -1.85 21.28
N GLN A 189 -3.13 -1.25 20.12
CA GLN A 189 -3.49 -1.86 18.83
C GLN A 189 -2.72 -3.16 18.60
N PHE A 190 -1.41 -3.18 18.86
CA PHE A 190 -0.60 -4.39 18.67
C PHE A 190 -0.97 -5.51 19.66
N LYS A 191 -1.38 -5.20 20.89
CA LYS A 191 -1.88 -6.19 21.86
C LYS A 191 -3.07 -6.99 21.33
N ARG A 192 -3.87 -6.43 20.42
CA ARG A 192 -5.03 -7.12 19.84
C ARG A 192 -4.66 -8.30 18.94
N ILE A 193 -3.40 -8.38 18.47
CA ILE A 193 -2.91 -9.48 17.62
C ILE A 193 -3.13 -10.85 18.28
N VAL A 194 -3.02 -10.94 19.60
CA VAL A 194 -3.21 -12.20 20.35
C VAL A 194 -4.62 -12.78 20.21
N ASN A 195 -5.59 -11.96 19.83
CA ASN A 195 -6.99 -12.36 19.67
C ASN A 195 -7.31 -12.78 18.22
N THR A 196 -6.34 -12.68 17.31
CA THR A 196 -6.52 -13.04 15.90
C THR A 196 -6.63 -14.55 15.75
N THR A 197 -7.71 -15.01 15.10
CA THR A 197 -7.96 -16.44 14.81
C THR A 197 -7.65 -16.82 13.37
N ASN A 198 -7.44 -15.83 12.49
CA ASN A 198 -7.08 -16.03 11.09
C ASN A 198 -5.55 -16.06 10.95
N SER A 199 -5.01 -17.20 10.51
CA SER A 199 -3.55 -17.37 10.37
C SER A 199 -2.91 -16.40 9.38
N SER A 200 -3.56 -16.13 8.23
CA SER A 200 -3.03 -15.19 7.24
C SER A 200 -3.00 -13.76 7.76
N GLU A 201 -4.01 -13.37 8.53
CA GLU A 201 -4.06 -12.04 9.17
C GLU A 201 -3.00 -11.93 10.27
N PHE A 202 -2.82 -13.01 11.06
CA PHE A 202 -1.77 -13.07 12.08
C PHE A 202 -0.38 -12.89 11.46
N GLU A 203 -0.09 -13.53 10.33
CA GLU A 203 1.16 -13.33 9.57
C GLU A 203 1.37 -11.86 9.15
N ASP A 204 0.33 -11.22 8.61
CA ASP A 204 0.42 -9.83 8.13
C ASP A 204 0.59 -8.84 9.29
N LEU A 205 -0.09 -9.08 10.41
CA LEU A 205 0.03 -8.27 11.63
C LEU A 205 1.41 -8.45 12.29
N VAL A 206 1.95 -9.67 12.32
CA VAL A 206 3.32 -9.94 12.81
C VAL A 206 4.36 -9.26 11.91
N PHE A 207 4.18 -9.32 10.59
CA PHE A 207 5.05 -8.59 9.65
C PHE A 207 5.03 -7.08 9.93
N LEU A 208 3.85 -6.50 10.16
CA LEU A 208 3.72 -5.09 10.51
C LEU A 208 4.42 -4.76 11.84
N LEU A 209 4.30 -5.63 12.85
CA LEU A 209 4.96 -5.48 14.14
C LEU A 209 6.50 -5.50 13.99
N LEU A 210 7.05 -6.47 13.26
CA LEU A 210 8.49 -6.56 12.98
C LEU A 210 9.00 -5.32 12.23
N ARG A 211 8.22 -4.80 11.27
CA ARG A 211 8.54 -3.57 10.56
C ARG A 211 8.55 -2.36 11.51
N THR A 212 7.57 -2.27 12.41
CA THR A 212 7.43 -1.18 13.38
C THR A 212 8.53 -1.21 14.46
N LEU A 213 9.04 -2.40 14.78
CA LEU A 213 10.26 -2.56 15.60
C LEU A 213 11.49 -1.89 14.96
N GLY A 214 11.46 -1.55 13.66
CA GLY A 214 12.58 -0.91 12.96
C GLY A 214 13.47 -1.90 12.22
N ILE A 215 12.97 -3.11 11.96
CA ILE A 215 13.68 -4.09 11.15
C ILE A 215 13.51 -3.72 9.68
N HIS A 216 14.49 -3.00 9.13
CA HIS A 216 14.40 -2.45 7.77
C HIS A 216 14.74 -3.48 6.68
N SER A 217 15.59 -4.47 6.97
CA SER A 217 15.88 -5.58 6.06
C SER A 217 14.95 -6.76 6.33
N LEU A 218 13.64 -6.52 6.20
CA LEU A 218 12.56 -7.49 6.40
C LEU A 218 11.91 -7.87 5.06
N TYR A 219 11.73 -9.17 4.83
CA TYR A 219 11.24 -9.72 3.56
C TYR A 219 10.16 -10.75 3.82
N GLN A 220 9.02 -10.62 3.14
CA GLN A 220 7.93 -11.60 3.18
C GLN A 220 7.99 -12.48 1.92
N TYR A 221 7.78 -13.78 2.05
CA TYR A 221 7.66 -14.68 0.90
C TYR A 221 6.27 -14.54 0.26
N ASP A 222 6.17 -14.75 -1.06
CA ASP A 222 4.88 -14.69 -1.76
C ASP A 222 3.93 -15.79 -1.27
N LYS A 223 2.81 -15.37 -0.66
CA LYS A 223 1.76 -16.24 -0.11
C LYS A 223 1.20 -17.24 -1.13
N ARG A 224 1.28 -16.93 -2.43
CA ARG A 224 0.77 -17.80 -3.50
C ARG A 224 1.63 -19.04 -3.73
N ASN A 225 2.88 -19.05 -3.26
CA ASN A 225 3.86 -20.12 -3.45
C ASN A 225 4.48 -20.59 -2.13
N GLN A 226 3.73 -20.52 -1.02
CA GLN A 226 4.23 -20.72 0.35
C GLN A 226 4.40 -22.18 0.79
N ALA A 227 4.02 -23.18 -0.03
CA ALA A 227 4.13 -24.58 0.38
C ALA A 227 5.58 -24.95 0.79
N GLY A 228 5.80 -25.22 2.08
CA GLY A 228 7.11 -25.53 2.66
C GLY A 228 8.07 -24.33 2.77
N ARG A 229 7.58 -23.09 2.65
CA ARG A 229 8.36 -21.86 2.84
C ARG A 229 7.97 -21.19 4.15
N ALA A 230 8.95 -20.52 4.74
CA ALA A 230 8.76 -19.62 5.87
C ALA A 230 7.91 -18.42 5.42
N ASP A 231 7.32 -17.69 6.37
CA ASP A 231 6.54 -16.49 6.09
C ASP A 231 7.44 -15.33 5.73
N GLY A 232 8.60 -15.26 6.35
CA GLY A 232 9.58 -14.24 6.02
C GLY A 232 10.99 -14.52 6.51
N PHE A 233 11.83 -13.54 6.22
CA PHE A 233 13.23 -13.52 6.57
C PHE A 233 13.64 -12.08 6.87
N PHE A 234 14.49 -11.88 7.87
CA PHE A 234 15.08 -10.58 8.11
C PHE A 234 16.54 -10.64 8.55
N ILE A 235 17.21 -9.51 8.37
CA ILE A 235 18.55 -9.24 8.89
C ILE A 235 18.48 -7.95 9.71
N ILE A 236 19.12 -7.96 10.88
CA ILE A 236 19.35 -6.76 11.68
C ILE A 236 20.70 -6.89 12.37
N GLY A 237 21.59 -5.91 12.16
CA GLY A 237 23.00 -6.03 12.58
C GLY A 237 23.64 -7.37 12.20
N ASN A 238 24.12 -8.11 13.19
CA ASN A 238 24.71 -9.44 13.01
C ASN A 238 23.71 -10.63 13.06
N LEU A 239 22.42 -10.36 13.26
CA LEU A 239 21.39 -11.39 13.38
C LEU A 239 20.69 -11.61 12.02
N ALA A 240 20.56 -12.87 11.62
CA ALA A 240 19.77 -13.31 10.47
C ALA A 240 18.70 -14.30 10.93
N VAL A 241 17.43 -13.99 10.65
CA VAL A 241 16.29 -14.78 11.15
C VAL A 241 15.39 -15.20 10.01
N MET A 242 15.11 -16.50 9.94
CA MET A 242 14.00 -17.03 9.16
C MET A 242 12.83 -17.27 10.10
N TYR A 243 11.65 -16.73 9.80
CA TYR A 243 10.51 -16.82 10.71
C TYR A 243 9.25 -17.34 10.03
N ASP A 244 8.44 -18.02 10.81
CA ASP A 244 7.17 -18.62 10.42
C ASP A 244 6.19 -18.46 11.59
N CYS A 245 4.95 -18.08 11.29
CA CYS A 245 3.93 -17.70 12.26
C CYS A 245 2.92 -18.83 12.37
N THR A 246 2.46 -19.12 13.58
CA THR A 246 1.39 -20.10 13.75
C THR A 246 0.55 -19.84 14.98
N LEU A 247 -0.75 -20.09 14.83
CA LEU A 247 -1.73 -20.02 15.91
C LEU A 247 -1.94 -21.38 16.59
N ARG A 248 -1.26 -22.45 16.15
CA ARG A 248 -1.43 -23.78 16.75
C ARG A 248 -0.32 -24.06 17.75
N PRO A 249 -0.65 -24.41 19.00
CA PRO A 249 0.34 -24.67 20.05
C PRO A 249 1.11 -25.97 19.82
N ASP A 250 0.56 -26.93 19.08
CA ASP A 250 1.18 -28.23 18.79
C ASP A 250 2.14 -28.21 17.59
N PHE A 251 2.68 -27.03 17.24
CA PHE A 251 3.44 -26.82 16.01
C PHE A 251 4.68 -27.68 15.88
N GLU A 252 5.35 -28.00 16.98
CA GLU A 252 6.55 -28.83 16.95
C GLU A 252 6.29 -30.19 16.27
N LYS A 253 5.06 -30.72 16.39
CA LYS A 253 4.69 -32.02 15.81
C LYS A 253 4.54 -31.97 14.30
N TYR A 254 3.91 -30.93 13.75
CA TYR A 254 3.58 -30.87 12.32
C TYR A 254 4.48 -29.94 11.50
N LYS A 255 5.25 -29.05 12.15
CA LYS A 255 6.25 -28.17 11.49
C LYS A 255 7.66 -28.75 11.53
N LYS A 256 7.90 -29.91 12.12
CA LYS A 256 9.25 -30.50 12.23
C LYS A 256 10.04 -30.47 10.91
N ASP A 257 9.44 -30.99 9.84
CA ASP A 257 10.08 -31.02 8.52
C ASP A 257 10.26 -29.61 7.94
N GLN A 258 9.36 -28.67 8.26
CA GLN A 258 9.50 -27.27 7.84
C GLN A 258 10.68 -26.60 8.55
N ILE A 259 10.82 -26.82 9.87
CA ILE A 259 11.93 -26.30 10.68
C ILE A 259 13.26 -26.83 10.15
N GLU A 260 13.35 -28.14 9.86
CA GLU A 260 14.55 -28.74 9.28
C GLU A 260 14.90 -28.11 7.92
N ASN A 261 13.89 -27.85 7.07
CA ASN A 261 14.08 -27.13 5.82
C ASN A 261 14.57 -25.68 6.03
N TYR A 262 14.17 -25.01 7.11
CA TYR A 262 14.62 -23.65 7.43
C TYR A 262 16.08 -23.65 7.90
N ILE A 263 16.46 -24.63 8.73
CA ILE A 263 17.85 -24.84 9.17
C ILE A 263 18.74 -25.06 7.94
N ASN A 264 18.39 -26.01 7.06
CA ASN A 264 19.16 -26.31 5.85
C ASN A 264 19.33 -25.10 4.91
N LYS A 265 18.34 -24.19 4.87
CA LYS A 265 18.44 -22.94 4.10
C LYS A 265 19.39 -21.94 4.77
N LEU A 266 19.37 -21.86 6.10
CA LEU A 266 20.24 -20.96 6.85
C LEU A 266 21.69 -21.44 6.91
N GLU A 267 21.96 -22.74 6.77
CA GLU A 267 23.35 -23.25 6.68
C GLU A 267 24.11 -22.68 5.48
N GLN A 268 23.40 -22.31 4.42
CA GLN A 268 23.99 -21.74 3.21
C GLN A 268 24.65 -20.38 3.50
N ALA A 269 25.71 -20.06 2.74
CA ALA A 269 26.40 -18.76 2.84
C ALA A 269 25.55 -17.60 2.28
N HIS A 270 24.63 -17.91 1.36
CA HIS A 270 23.77 -16.96 0.68
C HIS A 270 22.32 -17.43 0.68
N LEU A 271 21.39 -16.50 0.84
CA LEU A 271 19.96 -16.75 0.74
C LEU A 271 19.41 -15.98 -0.46
N THR A 272 18.66 -16.65 -1.35
CA THR A 272 18.02 -16.00 -2.49
C THR A 272 16.50 -16.11 -2.40
N PHE A 273 15.80 -14.99 -2.57
CA PHE A 273 14.35 -14.93 -2.57
C PHE A 273 13.82 -13.98 -3.66
N GLU A 274 12.57 -14.20 -4.06
CA GLU A 274 11.88 -13.34 -5.01
C GLU A 274 11.14 -12.23 -4.26
N ILE A 275 11.46 -10.99 -4.57
CA ILE A 275 10.73 -9.81 -4.12
C ILE A 275 9.87 -9.27 -5.26
N ARG A 276 8.70 -8.74 -4.94
CA ARG A 276 7.98 -7.86 -5.88
C ARG A 276 8.63 -6.49 -5.83
N ALA A 277 9.11 -6.02 -6.98
CA ALA A 277 9.48 -4.63 -7.16
C ALA A 277 8.23 -3.74 -7.10
N SER A 278 8.42 -2.45 -6.82
CA SER A 278 7.35 -1.44 -6.78
C SER A 278 6.54 -1.37 -8.08
N GLU A 279 7.14 -1.79 -9.19
CA GLU A 279 6.53 -1.83 -10.54
C GLU A 279 5.81 -3.16 -10.83
N GLY A 280 5.63 -4.04 -9.83
CA GLY A 280 4.97 -5.34 -9.98
C GLY A 280 5.86 -6.46 -10.57
N ALA A 281 7.05 -6.13 -11.09
CA ALA A 281 8.01 -7.11 -11.58
C ALA A 281 8.62 -7.95 -10.45
N LYS A 282 8.74 -9.27 -10.64
CA LYS A 282 9.46 -10.15 -9.70
C LYS A 282 10.97 -9.99 -9.90
N ARG A 283 11.70 -9.64 -8.84
CA ARG A 283 13.16 -9.55 -8.83
C ARG A 283 13.74 -10.56 -7.85
N LYS A 284 14.79 -11.27 -8.23
CA LYS A 284 15.56 -12.11 -7.29
C LYS A 284 16.51 -11.23 -6.50
N LYS A 285 16.51 -11.37 -5.17
CA LYS A 285 17.45 -10.74 -4.25
C LYS A 285 18.25 -11.83 -3.56
N THR A 286 19.57 -11.72 -3.63
CA THR A 286 20.50 -12.62 -2.94
C THR A 286 21.19 -11.84 -1.83
N LEU A 287 21.12 -12.38 -0.61
CA LEU A 287 21.73 -11.81 0.58
C LEU A 287 22.84 -12.74 1.08
N ARG A 288 23.99 -12.17 1.46
CA ARG A 288 25.03 -12.91 2.15
C ARG A 288 24.70 -12.99 3.64
N ILE A 289 24.69 -14.20 4.17
CA ILE A 289 24.37 -14.50 5.58
C ILE A 289 25.49 -15.26 6.30
N ASP A 290 26.62 -15.46 5.61
CA ASP A 290 27.85 -16.00 6.20
C ASP A 290 28.38 -15.09 7.32
N GLY A 291 28.87 -15.70 8.41
CA GLY A 291 29.37 -14.99 9.60
C GLY A 291 28.31 -14.38 10.52
N LYS A 292 27.02 -14.41 10.14
CA LYS A 292 25.91 -13.93 10.99
C LYS A 292 25.48 -14.96 12.01
N SER A 293 24.98 -14.49 13.15
CA SER A 293 24.21 -15.32 14.09
C SER A 293 22.88 -15.67 13.44
N LYS A 294 22.57 -16.96 13.33
CA LYS A 294 21.41 -17.46 12.57
C LYS A 294 20.37 -18.01 13.51
N GLN A 295 19.10 -17.67 13.28
CA GLN A 295 17.99 -18.20 14.08
C GLN A 295 16.79 -18.58 13.19
N VAL A 296 16.09 -19.63 13.59
CA VAL A 296 14.76 -19.97 13.10
C VAL A 296 13.75 -19.61 14.18
N TRP A 297 12.79 -18.75 13.87
CA TRP A 297 11.75 -18.33 14.81
C TRP A 297 10.40 -18.91 14.39
N ILE A 298 9.77 -19.62 15.31
CA ILE A 298 8.33 -19.90 15.21
C ILE A 298 7.61 -18.90 16.09
N ILE A 299 6.87 -17.98 15.47
CA ILE A 299 6.18 -16.89 16.17
C ILE A 299 4.77 -17.38 16.54
N THR A 300 4.48 -17.38 17.84
CA THR A 300 3.22 -17.90 18.40
C THR A 300 2.60 -16.90 19.36
N THR A 301 1.41 -17.22 19.88
CA THR A 301 0.79 -16.50 21.00
C THR A 301 1.26 -17.01 22.37
N ASP A 302 2.00 -18.12 22.39
CA ASP A 302 2.45 -18.80 23.60
C ASP A 302 3.74 -18.17 24.15
N GLN A 303 4.52 -18.92 24.93
CA GLN A 303 5.71 -18.41 25.60
C GLN A 303 6.95 -18.48 24.73
N THR A 304 7.79 -17.47 24.91
CA THR A 304 9.10 -17.43 24.26
C THR A 304 10.04 -18.45 24.90
N ARG A 305 10.65 -19.33 24.10
CA ARG A 305 11.63 -20.31 24.58
C ARG A 305 12.56 -20.79 23.47
N GLU A 306 13.75 -21.26 23.87
CA GLU A 306 14.61 -22.00 22.95
C GLU A 306 14.10 -23.44 22.81
N ILE A 307 13.95 -23.90 21.56
CA ILE A 307 13.48 -25.26 21.25
C ILE A 307 14.69 -26.18 21.07
N SER A 308 15.70 -25.72 20.33
CA SER A 308 16.89 -26.51 20.01
C SER A 308 18.03 -25.65 19.49
N ASP A 309 19.23 -26.21 19.54
CA ASP A 309 20.45 -25.63 18.98
C ASP A 309 21.08 -26.64 18.01
N TYR A 310 21.13 -26.27 16.72
CA TYR A 310 21.72 -27.07 15.65
C TYR A 310 23.02 -26.40 15.19
N GLY A 311 24.08 -26.56 16.00
CA GLY A 311 25.41 -26.05 15.72
C GLY A 311 25.49 -24.52 15.86
N ASN A 312 25.35 -23.80 14.74
CA ASN A 312 25.40 -22.33 14.70
C ASN A 312 24.02 -21.69 14.46
N ILE A 313 22.95 -22.49 14.46
CA ILE A 313 21.58 -22.06 14.18
C ILE A 313 20.70 -22.41 15.37
N LYS A 314 20.17 -21.38 16.05
CA LYS A 314 19.22 -21.56 17.16
C LYS A 314 17.79 -21.61 16.65
N VAL A 315 16.99 -22.55 17.14
CA VAL A 315 15.55 -22.62 16.87
C VAL A 315 14.81 -22.16 18.12
N LYS A 316 13.95 -21.15 17.98
CA LYS A 316 13.22 -20.55 19.08
C LYS A 316 11.73 -20.47 18.77
N GLU A 317 10.93 -20.69 19.79
CA GLU A 317 9.57 -20.17 19.86
C GLU A 317 9.64 -18.72 20.35
N VAL A 318 8.98 -17.81 19.64
CA VAL A 318 8.97 -16.39 19.98
C VAL A 318 7.53 -15.93 20.16
N SER A 319 7.21 -15.49 21.37
CA SER A 319 5.88 -14.96 21.65
C SER A 319 5.68 -13.62 20.96
N VAL A 320 4.53 -13.45 20.30
CA VAL A 320 4.12 -12.14 19.79
C VAL A 320 4.04 -11.10 20.91
N ASN A 321 3.65 -11.49 22.13
CA ASN A 321 3.64 -10.59 23.29
C ASN A 321 5.04 -10.09 23.65
N HIS A 322 6.07 -10.92 23.46
CA HIS A 322 7.44 -10.50 23.69
C HIS A 322 7.89 -9.46 22.65
N LEU A 323 7.51 -9.63 21.39
CA LEU A 323 7.78 -8.64 20.35
C LEU A 323 7.05 -7.31 20.61
N ILE A 324 5.82 -7.37 21.11
CA ILE A 324 5.04 -6.18 21.53
C ILE A 324 5.72 -5.48 22.69
N TRP A 325 6.19 -6.23 23.69
CA TRP A 325 6.95 -5.68 24.80
C TRP A 325 8.24 -5.00 24.33
N LEU A 326 8.99 -5.60 23.39
CA LEU A 326 10.17 -4.98 22.79
C LEU A 326 9.83 -3.67 22.07
N LEU A 327 8.66 -3.59 21.40
CA LEU A 327 8.19 -2.36 20.79
C LEU A 327 7.89 -1.29 21.85
N GLN A 328 7.22 -1.67 22.94
CA GLN A 328 6.92 -0.75 24.04
C GLN A 328 8.20 -0.20 24.66
N GLU A 329 9.17 -1.07 24.97
CA GLU A 329 10.48 -0.65 25.48
C GLU A 329 11.18 0.30 24.50
N LYS A 330 11.15 -0.02 23.21
CA LYS A 330 11.74 0.83 22.17
C LYS A 330 11.09 2.21 22.13
N LEU A 331 9.76 2.31 22.15
CA LEU A 331 9.04 3.58 22.09
C LEU A 331 9.30 4.47 23.33
N ASN A 332 9.70 3.87 24.44
CA ASN A 332 9.97 4.57 25.70
C ASN A 332 11.45 4.96 25.89
N ARG A 333 12.33 4.60 24.95
CA ARG A 333 13.75 4.97 25.01
C ARG A 333 14.03 6.26 24.24
N ASP A 334 14.89 7.09 24.81
CA ASP A 334 15.37 8.33 24.18
C ASP A 334 16.40 8.07 23.07
N VAL A 335 17.13 6.95 23.16
CA VAL A 335 18.14 6.55 22.18
C VAL A 335 17.86 5.11 21.75
N ILE A 336 17.86 4.89 20.43
CA ILE A 336 17.65 3.59 19.81
C ILE A 336 18.80 3.35 18.84
N GLU A 337 19.71 2.45 19.19
CA GLU A 337 20.74 1.97 18.29
C GLU A 337 20.31 0.63 17.68
N GLU A 338 20.61 0.41 16.40
CA GLU A 338 20.25 -0.84 15.71
C GLU A 338 20.91 -2.06 16.38
N ASP A 339 22.14 -1.90 16.86
CA ASP A 339 22.90 -2.94 17.55
C ASP A 339 22.24 -3.34 18.88
N ASP A 340 21.65 -2.38 19.61
CA ASP A 340 20.89 -2.65 20.83
C ASP A 340 19.65 -3.50 20.55
N LEU A 341 18.92 -3.18 19.48
CA LEU A 341 17.76 -3.98 19.06
C LEU A 341 18.21 -5.38 18.62
N ALA A 342 19.26 -5.47 17.80
CA ALA A 342 19.83 -6.75 17.39
C ALA A 342 20.25 -7.60 18.60
N LEU A 343 20.92 -6.99 19.59
CA LEU A 343 21.32 -7.65 20.83
C LEU A 343 20.11 -8.09 21.67
N ASN A 344 19.06 -7.28 21.78
CA ASN A 344 17.85 -7.65 22.51
C ASN A 344 17.14 -8.84 21.85
N LEU A 345 17.03 -8.84 20.51
CA LEU A 345 16.48 -9.94 19.74
C LEU A 345 17.37 -11.20 19.83
N LEU A 346 18.70 -11.02 19.91
CA LEU A 346 19.67 -12.12 19.94
C LEU A 346 19.76 -12.77 21.34
N SER A 347 19.80 -11.96 22.40
CA SER A 347 20.17 -12.37 23.77
C SER A 347 19.07 -12.26 24.83
N ARG A 348 18.00 -11.46 24.63
CA ARG A 348 16.98 -11.20 25.66
C ARG A 348 15.64 -11.91 25.49
N ILE A 349 15.56 -12.80 24.50
CA ILE A 349 14.44 -13.74 24.36
C ILE A 349 14.33 -14.72 25.57
N GLU A 350 15.32 -14.73 26.48
CA GLU A 350 15.40 -15.60 27.66
C GLU A 350 15.00 -14.97 29.00
N LYS A 351 14.68 -13.66 29.06
CA LYS A 351 14.31 -13.01 30.34
C LYS A 351 12.80 -12.81 30.47
N VAL A 352 12.22 -13.67 31.30
CA VAL A 352 10.92 -13.60 31.99
C VAL A 352 10.25 -12.22 31.93
N ILE A 353 9.08 -12.17 31.29
CA ILE A 353 8.13 -11.05 31.40
C ILE A 353 7.60 -11.04 32.84
N PRO A 354 7.62 -9.92 33.59
CA PRO A 354 6.85 -9.82 34.83
C PRO A 354 5.36 -9.94 34.45
N GLY A 355 4.70 -10.95 35.02
CA GLY A 355 3.31 -11.30 34.71
C GLY A 355 2.29 -10.24 35.09
#